data_AF-A0A5K1HLW4-F1
#
_entry.id   AF-A0A5K1HLW4-F1
#
_cell.length_a   1.000
_cell.length_b   1.000
_cell.length_c   1.000
_cell.angle_alpha   90.00
_cell.angle_beta   90.00
_cell.angle_gamma   90.00
#
_symmetry.space_group_name_H-M   'P 1'
#
loop_
_entity.id
_entity.type
_entity.pdbx_description
1 polymer ?
#
loop_
_entity_poly.entity_id
_entity_poly.type
_entity_poly.pdbx_seq_one_letter_code
_entity_poly.pdbx_strand_id
1 'polypeptide(L)' 'AAGQIAYSFIPQLASGVCFPGIPLHLRLLDITPALDILKGVSFELEDCSYELVRSVKLPSY' A
#
# COMPACT_ATOMS: atom_id res chain seq x y z
N ALA A 1 -0.44 -0.12 8.55
CA ALA A 1 -1.18 0.00 7.29
C ALA A 1 -2.13 -1.19 7.02
N ALA A 2 -2.28 -2.13 7.95
CA ALA A 2 -3.25 -3.21 7.90
C ALA A 2 -4.63 -2.82 8.50
N GLY A 3 -4.74 -1.63 9.09
CA GLY A 3 -6.00 -1.12 9.64
C GLY A 3 -6.97 -0.59 8.58
N GLN A 4 -8.25 -0.48 8.96
CA GLN A 4 -9.37 -0.12 8.06
C GLN A 4 -9.21 1.25 7.39
N ILE A 5 -8.71 2.25 8.11
CA ILE A 5 -8.47 3.59 7.53
C ILE A 5 -7.46 3.50 6.39
N ALA A 6 -6.35 2.77 6.61
CA ALA A 6 -5.32 2.60 5.59
C ALA A 6 -5.86 1.82 4.40
N TYR A 7 -6.65 0.77 4.64
CA TYR A 7 -7.28 -0.03 3.60
C TYR A 7 -8.17 0.80 2.66
N SER A 8 -8.95 1.74 3.19
CA SER A 8 -9.75 2.66 2.35
C SER A 8 -8.94 3.80 1.71
N PHE A 9 -7.82 4.19 2.31
CA PHE A 9 -7.02 5.34 1.87
C PHE A 9 -6.00 4.99 0.78
N ILE A 10 -5.28 3.86 0.91
CA ILE A 10 -4.19 3.51 0.00
C ILE A 10 -4.63 3.45 -1.47
N PRO A 11 -5.82 2.90 -1.83
CA PRO A 11 -6.28 2.93 -3.22
C PRO A 11 -6.46 4.34 -3.79
N GLN A 12 -6.89 5.31 -2.98
CA GLN A 12 -7.03 6.71 -3.40
C GLN A 12 -5.68 7.36 -3.65
N LEU A 13 -4.70 7.05 -2.80
CA LEU A 13 -3.32 7.49 -3.00
C LEU A 13 -2.72 6.85 -4.26
N ALA A 14 -2.85 5.53 -4.42
CA ALA A 14 -2.29 4.75 -5.53
C ALA A 14 -2.90 5.12 -6.90
N SER A 15 -4.17 5.53 -6.93
CA SER A 15 -4.86 6.05 -8.13
C SER A 15 -4.53 7.51 -8.44
N GLY A 16 -3.75 8.19 -7.59
CA GLY A 16 -3.29 9.56 -7.86
C GLY A 16 -4.24 10.66 -7.43
N VAL A 17 -5.25 10.39 -6.58
CA VAL A 17 -6.18 11.43 -6.10
C VAL A 17 -5.44 12.54 -5.34
N CYS A 18 -4.48 12.18 -4.48
CA CYS A 18 -3.72 13.15 -3.70
C CYS A 18 -2.53 13.75 -4.47
N PHE A 19 -1.90 12.97 -5.36
CA PHE A 19 -0.68 13.34 -6.09
C PHE A 19 -0.76 12.89 -7.55
N PRO A 20 -1.52 13.61 -8.40
CA PRO A 20 -1.76 13.19 -9.78
C PRO A 20 -0.47 13.13 -10.60
N GLY A 21 -0.23 12.01 -11.28
CA GLY A 21 0.92 11.82 -12.19
C GLY A 21 2.28 11.65 -11.50
N ILE A 22 2.32 11.63 -10.15
CA ILE A 22 3.56 11.47 -9.40
C ILE A 22 3.79 9.98 -9.10
N PRO A 23 4.94 9.39 -9.50
CA PRO A 23 5.26 8.01 -9.15
C PRO A 23 5.42 7.81 -7.64
N LEU A 24 4.89 6.70 -7.13
CA LEU A 24 4.82 6.37 -5.71
C LEU A 24 5.66 5.14 -5.37
N HIS A 25 6.39 5.24 -4.26
CA HIS A 25 7.05 4.11 -3.61
C HIS A 25 6.43 3.90 -2.23
N LEU A 26 5.63 2.85 -2.09
CA LEU A 26 4.87 2.59 -0.88
C LEU A 26 5.70 1.77 0.11
N ARG A 27 5.79 2.26 1.34
CA ARG A 27 6.33 1.52 2.49
C ARG A 27 5.20 1.26 3.46
N LEU A 28 4.80 0.00 3.58
CA LEU A 28 3.72 -0.41 4.45
C LEU A 28 4.33 -0.82 5.79
N LEU A 29 3.90 -0.17 6.88
CA LEU A 29 4.37 -0.43 8.24
C LEU A 29 3.18 -0.75 9.14
N ASP A 30 3.31 -1.78 9.97
CA ASP A 30 2.37 -2.10 11.04
C ASP A 30 3.06 -2.89 12.15
N ILE A 31 2.35 -3.11 13.27
CA ILE A 31 2.85 -3.93 14.38
C ILE A 31 2.99 -5.40 13.98
N THR A 32 3.87 -6.14 14.66
CA THR A 32 4.17 -7.56 14.34
C THR A 32 2.93 -8.45 14.23
N PRO A 33 1.90 -8.35 15.10
CA PRO A 33 0.68 -9.17 14.96
C PRO A 33 -0.13 -8.92 13.69
N ALA A 34 0.11 -7.80 13.01
CA ALA A 34 -0.64 -7.39 11.82
C ALA A 34 0.10 -7.71 10.50
N LEU A 35 1.28 -8.33 10.56
CA LEU A 35 2.12 -8.57 9.37
C LEU A 35 1.45 -9.46 8.32
N ASP A 36 0.68 -10.47 8.73
CA ASP A 36 -0.04 -11.34 7.78
C ASP A 36 -1.12 -10.58 7.02
N ILE A 37 -1.84 -9.69 7.71
CA ILE A 37 -2.85 -8.81 7.08
C ILE A 37 -2.14 -7.80 6.17
N LEU A 38 -1.04 -7.21 6.63
CA LEU A 38 -0.23 -6.27 5.86
C LEU A 38 0.29 -6.87 4.55
N LYS A 39 0.64 -8.17 4.58
CA LYS A 39 1.05 -8.94 3.40
C LYS A 39 -0.11 -9.13 2.42
N GLY A 40 -1.32 -9.40 2.92
CA GLY A 40 -2.53 -9.40 2.09
C GLY A 40 -2.74 -8.06 1.38
N VAL A 41 -2.60 -6.95 2.10
CA VAL A 41 -2.69 -5.59 1.51
C VAL A 41 -1.63 -5.38 0.43
N SER A 42 -0.39 -5.85 0.61
CA SER A 42 0.61 -5.73 -0.47
C SER A 42 0.24 -6.52 -1.72
N PHE A 43 -0.37 -7.70 -1.57
CA PHE A 43 -0.79 -8.51 -2.72
C PHE A 43 -1.91 -7.84 -3.50
N GLU A 44 -2.92 -7.29 -2.82
CA GLU A 44 -3.99 -6.56 -3.50
C GLU A 44 -3.48 -5.36 -4.29
N LEU A 45 -2.48 -4.63 -3.76
CA LEU A 45 -1.87 -3.50 -4.45
C LEU A 45 -1.08 -3.92 -5.69
N GLU A 46 -0.42 -5.07 -5.64
CA GLU A 46 0.28 -5.67 -6.78
C GLU A 46 -0.70 -6.13 -7.86
N ASP A 47 -1.79 -6.81 -7.46
CA ASP A 47 -2.84 -7.27 -8.38
C ASP A 47 -3.56 -6.13 -9.09
N CYS A 48 -3.78 -5.00 -8.39
CA CYS A 48 -4.45 -3.83 -8.96
C CYS A 48 -3.63 -3.09 -10.03
N SER A 49 -2.32 -3.34 -10.15
CA SER A 49 -1.45 -2.78 -11.20
C SER A 49 -1.58 -1.26 -11.41
N TYR A 50 -1.64 -0.49 -10.31
CA TYR A 50 -1.75 0.97 -10.37
C TYR A 50 -0.55 1.60 -11.10
N GLU A 51 -0.81 2.40 -12.14
CA GLU A 51 0.22 3.02 -12.99
C GLU A 51 1.25 3.86 -12.21
N LEU A 52 0.80 4.52 -11.14
CA LEU A 52 1.67 5.38 -10.33
C LEU A 52 2.52 4.59 -9.34
N VAL A 53 2.16 3.35 -8.98
CA VAL A 53 2.87 2.59 -7.95
C VAL A 53 4.07 1.85 -8.57
N ARG A 54 5.27 2.22 -8.12
CA ARG A 54 6.54 1.65 -8.64
C ARG A 54 7.12 0.56 -7.77
N SER A 55 6.80 0.55 -6.48
CA SER A 55 7.22 -0.50 -5.57
C SER A 55 6.38 -0.49 -4.30
N VAL A 56 6.12 -1.67 -3.75
CA VAL A 56 5.58 -1.87 -2.41
C VAL A 56 6.64 -2.57 -1.56
N LYS A 57 6.92 -2.06 -0.36
CA LYS A 57 7.87 -2.66 0.58
C LYS A 57 7.21 -2.90 1.93
N LEU A 58 7.37 -4.12 2.43
CA LEU A 58 7.00 -4.52 3.79
C LEU A 58 8.18 -4.33 4.76
N PRO A 59 7.93 -4.33 6.08
CA PRO A 59 8.99 -4.27 7.08
C PRO A 59 9.87 -5.53 7.03
N SER A 60 11.15 -5.38 7.41
CA SER A 60 12.17 -6.44 7.29
C SER A 60 12.64 -7.01 8.64
N TYR A 61 11.89 -6.80 9.71
CA TYR A 61 12.21 -7.28 11.06
C TYR A 61 11.38 -8.50 11.45
#